data_AF-A0A8S1EZN8-F1
#
_entry.id   AF-A0A8S1EZN8-F1
#
_cell.length_a   1.000
_cell.length_b   1.000
_cell.length_c   1.000
_cell.angle_alpha   90.00
_cell.angle_beta   90.00
_cell.angle_gamma   90.00
#
_symmetry.space_group_name_H-M   'P 1'
#
loop_
_entity.id
_entity.type
_entity.pdbx_description
1 polymer ?
#
loop_
_entity_poly.entity_id
_entity_poly.type
_entity_poly.pdbx_seq_one_letter_code
_entity_poly.pdbx_strand_id
1 'polypeptide(L)'
;MQNCSFMANSDDMEAQTSWIIRGNIFFSTGLCALNFIGTYYCIKTMRKCPIINDSTQILLYASLIYAIIHDVAHRMTQFWLLFRSFAYSDDPCNIMFNVTECLGIGRFQLVGISGMIYIHSALACDGLLATLSPIKYVQVRKTGAICLALIVASLN
;
A
#
# COMPACT_ATOMS: atom_id res chain seq x y z
N MET A 1 5.05 -40.47 10.39
CA MET A 1 4.00 -39.76 9.63
C MET A 1 3.51 -38.62 10.50
N GLN A 2 3.98 -37.40 10.24
CA GLN A 2 3.51 -36.21 10.96
C GLN A 2 2.13 -35.86 10.40
N ASN A 3 1.12 -35.85 11.29
CA ASN A 3 -0.27 -35.63 10.93
C ASN A 3 -0.52 -34.12 10.86
N CYS A 4 -0.49 -33.55 9.66
CA CYS A 4 -0.77 -32.12 9.44
C CYS A 4 -2.21 -31.93 8.97
N SER A 5 -2.92 -30.95 9.54
CA SER A 5 -4.30 -30.66 9.19
C SER A 5 -4.47 -30.03 7.79
N PHE A 6 -3.39 -29.48 7.23
CA PHE A 6 -3.34 -28.91 5.88
C PHE A 6 -2.00 -29.29 5.24
N MET A 7 -2.03 -30.04 4.15
CA MET A 7 -0.85 -30.47 3.40
C MET A 7 -0.96 -29.87 2.00
N ALA A 8 0.08 -29.14 1.56
CA ALA A 8 0.13 -28.59 0.21
C ALA A 8 0.18 -29.74 -0.82
N ASN A 9 -0.58 -29.62 -1.92
CA ASN A 9 -0.50 -30.55 -3.02
C ASN A 9 0.86 -30.39 -3.74
N SER A 10 1.29 -31.40 -4.51
CA SER A 10 2.52 -31.31 -5.29
C SER A 10 2.54 -30.11 -6.24
N ASP A 11 1.39 -29.79 -6.83
CA ASP A 11 1.23 -28.65 -7.74
C ASP A 11 1.39 -27.30 -7.00
N ASP A 12 0.91 -27.22 -5.75
CA ASP A 12 1.02 -26.02 -4.92
C ASP A 12 2.48 -25.79 -4.49
N MET A 13 3.20 -26.86 -4.18
CA MET A 13 4.63 -26.80 -3.87
C MET A 13 5.44 -26.34 -5.08
N GLU A 14 5.17 -26.89 -6.27
CA GLU A 14 5.86 -26.48 -7.49
C GLU A 14 5.58 -25.00 -7.81
N ALA A 15 4.34 -24.54 -7.65
CA ALA A 15 3.97 -23.14 -7.83
C ALA A 15 4.71 -22.21 -6.84
N GLN A 16 4.71 -22.54 -5.54
CA GLN A 16 5.36 -21.78 -4.45
C GLN A 16 6.90 -21.70 -4.60
N THR A 17 7.50 -22.70 -5.24
CA THR A 17 8.95 -22.79 -5.45
C THR A 17 9.35 -22.35 -6.86
N SER A 18 8.37 -22.01 -7.72
CA SER A 18 8.61 -21.64 -9.10
C SER A 18 9.46 -20.37 -9.24
N TRP A 19 10.25 -20.34 -10.31
CA TRP A 19 11.02 -19.16 -10.70
C TRP A 19 10.15 -17.93 -10.97
N ILE A 20 8.88 -18.14 -11.34
CA ILE A 20 7.92 -17.06 -11.62
C ILE A 20 7.60 -16.28 -10.35
N ILE A 21 7.27 -16.97 -9.24
CA ILE A 21 6.95 -16.31 -7.97
C ILE A 21 8.19 -15.58 -7.43
N ARG A 22 9.36 -16.22 -7.47
CA ARG A 22 10.62 -15.60 -7.03
C ARG A 22 10.96 -14.37 -7.88
N GLY A 23 10.82 -14.46 -9.20
CA GLY A 23 11.02 -13.34 -10.12
C GLY A 23 10.06 -12.17 -9.86
N ASN A 24 8.79 -12.45 -9.59
CA ASN A 24 7.80 -11.43 -9.24
C ASN A 24 8.17 -10.69 -7.95
N ILE A 25 8.68 -11.40 -6.94
CA ILE A 25 9.13 -10.80 -5.67
C ILE A 25 10.31 -9.84 -5.91
N PHE A 26 11.28 -10.23 -6.74
CA PHE A 26 12.39 -9.34 -7.12
C PHE A 26 11.92 -8.11 -7.90
N PHE A 27 11.02 -8.30 -8.87
CA PHE A 27 10.45 -7.21 -9.64
C PHE A 27 9.68 -6.21 -8.76
N SER A 28 8.83 -6.73 -7.86
CA SER A 28 8.09 -5.94 -6.88
C SER A 28 9.04 -5.15 -5.97
N THR A 29 10.14 -5.76 -5.53
CA THR A 29 11.18 -5.08 -4.74
C THR A 29 11.82 -3.90 -5.50
N GLY A 30 12.01 -4.04 -6.81
CA GLY A 30 12.47 -2.96 -7.68
C GLY A 30 11.48 -1.79 -7.76
N LEU A 31 10.19 -2.08 -7.98
CA LEU A 31 9.12 -1.06 -8.00
C LEU A 31 9.04 -0.30 -6.67
N CYS A 32 9.20 -1.02 -5.58
CA CYS A 32 9.31 -0.50 -4.24
C CYS A 32 10.44 0.51 -4.04
N ALA A 33 11.64 0.21 -4.54
CA ALA A 33 12.77 1.14 -4.48
C ALA A 33 12.47 2.40 -5.29
N LEU A 34 11.88 2.25 -6.48
CA LEU A 34 11.44 3.39 -7.30
C LEU A 34 10.40 4.24 -6.59
N ASN A 35 9.46 3.63 -5.87
CA ASN A 35 8.45 4.36 -5.10
C ASN A 35 9.07 5.17 -3.95
N PHE A 36 10.05 4.62 -3.23
CA PHE A 36 10.81 5.37 -2.21
C PHE A 36 11.59 6.55 -2.80
N ILE A 37 12.22 6.33 -3.95
CA ILE A 37 12.93 7.39 -4.66
C ILE A 37 11.94 8.49 -5.10
N GLY A 38 10.81 8.09 -5.69
CA GLY A 38 9.75 8.99 -6.14
C GLY A 38 9.15 9.81 -5.00
N THR A 39 8.79 9.18 -3.88
CA THR A 39 8.31 9.87 -2.67
C THR A 39 9.33 10.86 -2.13
N TYR A 40 10.62 10.51 -2.09
CA TYR A 40 11.68 11.44 -1.68
C TYR A 40 11.78 12.67 -2.60
N TYR A 41 11.79 12.46 -3.92
CA TYR A 41 11.79 13.58 -4.88
C TYR A 41 10.54 14.44 -4.74
N CYS A 42 9.38 13.83 -4.54
CA CYS A 42 8.12 14.53 -4.37
C CYS A 42 8.13 15.42 -3.12
N ILE A 43 8.61 14.92 -1.97
CA ILE A 43 8.81 15.73 -0.75
C ILE A 43 9.78 16.89 -1.01
N LYS A 44 10.90 16.64 -1.69
CA LYS A 44 11.89 17.66 -2.02
C LYS A 44 11.30 18.75 -2.92
N THR A 45 10.48 18.39 -3.89
CA THR A 45 9.79 19.32 -4.79
C THR A 45 8.74 20.14 -4.05
N MET A 46 7.92 19.50 -3.21
CA MET A 46 6.92 20.18 -2.38
C MET A 46 7.54 21.24 -1.46
N ARG A 47 8.73 20.97 -0.90
CA ARG A 47 9.45 21.95 -0.07
C ARG A 47 9.95 23.17 -0.84
N LYS A 48 10.22 23.03 -2.15
CA LYS A 48 10.75 24.11 -2.99
C LYS A 48 9.65 24.96 -3.65
N CYS A 49 8.45 24.41 -3.82
CA CYS A 49 7.32 25.09 -4.46
C CYS A 49 6.15 25.29 -3.47
N PRO A 50 6.18 26.30 -2.59
CA PRO A 50 5.08 26.63 -1.68
C PRO A 50 3.86 27.27 -2.38
N ILE A 51 3.74 27.14 -3.71
CA ILE A 51 2.63 27.67 -4.51
C ILE A 51 1.36 26.82 -4.33
N ILE A 52 1.50 25.59 -3.82
CA ILE A 52 0.39 24.68 -3.56
C ILE A 52 -0.40 25.16 -2.34
N ASN A 53 -1.73 25.16 -2.46
CA ASN A 53 -2.62 25.55 -1.38
C ASN A 53 -2.41 24.65 -0.14
N ASP A 54 -2.38 25.22 1.06
CA ASP A 54 -2.03 24.50 2.32
C ASP A 54 -2.83 23.18 2.50
N SER A 55 -4.12 23.19 2.14
CA SER A 55 -4.99 22.00 2.23
C SER A 55 -4.58 20.88 1.28
N THR A 56 -4.27 21.20 0.02
CA THR A 56 -3.79 20.23 -0.97
C THR A 56 -2.44 19.66 -0.55
N GLN A 57 -1.57 20.48 0.05
CA GLN A 57 -0.25 20.05 0.53
C GLN A 57 -0.37 19.02 1.66
N ILE A 58 -1.31 19.21 2.61
CA ILE A 58 -1.58 18.23 3.67
C ILE A 58 -2.08 16.91 3.09
N LEU A 59 -3.00 16.93 2.11
CA LEU A 59 -3.48 15.73 1.45
C LEU A 59 -2.36 15.00 0.69
N LEU A 60 -1.47 15.75 0.03
CA LEU A 60 -0.34 15.17 -0.69
C LEU A 60 0.64 14.52 0.29
N TYR A 61 0.93 15.15 1.43
CA TYR A 61 1.75 14.50 2.47
C TYR A 61 1.09 13.24 3.04
N ALA A 62 -0.22 13.29 3.30
CA ALA A 62 -0.97 12.12 3.77
C ALA A 62 -0.91 10.97 2.76
N SER A 63 -1.08 11.26 1.46
CA SER A 63 -1.02 10.25 0.39
C SER A 63 0.36 9.57 0.33
N LEU A 64 1.44 10.35 0.45
CA LEU A 64 2.80 9.82 0.47
C LEU A 64 3.04 8.91 1.69
N ILE A 65 2.56 9.29 2.87
CA ILE A 65 2.70 8.48 4.08
C ILE A 65 1.97 7.14 3.93
N TYR A 66 0.71 7.17 3.46
CA TYR A 66 -0.07 5.96 3.22
C TYR A 66 0.58 5.06 2.15
N ALA A 67 1.13 5.66 1.08
CA ALA A 67 1.87 4.93 0.07
C ALA A 67 3.09 4.20 0.66
N ILE A 68 3.88 4.87 1.50
CA ILE A 68 5.04 4.25 2.16
C ILE A 68 4.60 3.11 3.09
N ILE A 69 3.56 3.32 3.90
CA ILE A 69 3.05 2.30 4.84
C ILE A 69 2.58 1.06 4.07
N HIS A 70 1.76 1.24 3.04
CA HIS A 70 1.27 0.15 2.21
C HIS A 70 2.43 -0.59 1.52
N ASP A 71 3.40 0.14 0.98
CA ASP A 71 4.53 -0.43 0.24
C ASP A 71 5.48 -1.21 1.17
N VAL A 72 5.72 -0.72 2.40
CA VAL A 72 6.46 -1.47 3.44
C VAL A 72 5.71 -2.72 3.86
N ALA A 73 4.40 -2.61 4.13
CA ALA A 73 3.55 -3.74 4.49
C ALA A 73 3.55 -4.85 3.43
N HIS A 74 3.39 -4.45 2.17
CA HIS A 74 3.42 -5.37 1.04
C HIS A 74 4.78 -6.05 0.91
N ARG A 75 5.89 -5.30 1.00
CA ARG A 75 7.24 -5.89 0.98
C ARG A 75 7.48 -6.88 2.10
N MET A 76 7.11 -6.54 3.33
CA MET A 76 7.31 -7.44 4.47
C MET A 76 6.60 -8.78 4.24
N THR A 77 5.40 -8.74 3.68
CA THR A 77 4.64 -9.95 3.28
C THR A 77 5.37 -10.75 2.21
N GLN A 78 5.86 -10.08 1.16
CA GLN A 78 6.58 -10.73 0.06
C GLN A 78 7.93 -11.31 0.49
N PHE A 79 8.65 -10.64 1.39
CA PHE A 79 9.88 -11.16 1.99
C PHE A 79 9.60 -12.38 2.88
N TRP A 80 8.50 -12.36 3.63
CA TRP A 80 8.08 -13.51 4.42
C TRP A 80 7.77 -14.71 3.53
N LEU A 81 7.05 -14.50 2.42
CA LEU A 81 6.82 -15.52 1.39
C LEU A 81 8.13 -16.07 0.82
N LEU A 82 9.08 -15.19 0.48
CA LEU A 82 10.37 -15.58 -0.07
C LEU A 82 11.17 -16.43 0.93
N PHE A 83 11.25 -15.99 2.19
CA PHE A 83 11.92 -16.72 3.25
C PHE A 83 11.31 -18.12 3.42
N ARG A 84 9.99 -18.21 3.40
CA ARG A 84 9.25 -19.48 3.54
C ARG A 84 9.49 -20.41 2.33
N SER A 85 9.54 -19.86 1.13
CA SER A 85 9.88 -20.57 -0.12
C SER A 85 11.30 -21.16 -0.13
N PHE A 86 12.24 -20.59 0.64
CA PHE A 86 13.59 -21.15 0.79
C PHE A 86 13.73 -22.06 2.01
N ALA A 87 13.17 -21.69 3.16
CA ALA A 87 13.34 -22.41 4.42
C ALA A 87 12.49 -23.69 4.52
N TYR A 88 11.31 -23.72 3.88
CA TYR A 88 10.37 -24.85 3.94
C TYR A 88 10.17 -25.50 2.56
N SER A 89 11.19 -25.44 1.69
CA SER A 89 11.13 -26.03 0.35
C SER A 89 10.86 -27.55 0.38
N ASP A 90 11.25 -28.23 1.46
CA ASP A 90 11.10 -29.68 1.63
C ASP A 90 9.92 -30.07 2.56
N ASP A 91 9.24 -29.08 3.16
CA ASP A 91 8.18 -29.29 4.17
C ASP A 91 6.78 -28.89 3.64
N PRO A 92 5.96 -29.84 3.14
CA PRO A 92 4.65 -29.55 2.55
C PRO A 92 3.61 -29.01 3.54
N CYS A 93 3.81 -29.20 4.84
CA CYS A 93 2.87 -28.73 5.86
C CYS A 93 3.07 -27.25 6.22
N ASN A 94 4.28 -26.74 6.03
CA ASN A 94 4.64 -25.40 6.49
C ASN A 94 4.93 -24.44 5.34
N ILE A 95 4.85 -24.86 4.07
CA ILE A 95 5.14 -23.97 2.93
C ILE A 95 4.04 -22.92 2.72
N MET A 96 2.76 -23.27 2.89
CA MET A 96 1.62 -22.36 2.75
C MET A 96 1.31 -21.58 4.03
N PHE A 97 0.77 -20.37 3.86
CA PHE A 97 0.24 -19.59 4.97
C PHE A 97 -0.94 -20.28 5.64
N ASN A 98 -1.01 -20.16 6.97
CA ASN A 98 -2.17 -20.59 7.69
C ASN A 98 -3.35 -19.63 7.45
N VAL A 99 -4.59 -20.11 7.62
CA VAL A 99 -5.81 -19.34 7.30
C VAL A 99 -5.87 -18.04 8.11
N THR A 100 -5.46 -18.08 9.38
CA THR A 100 -5.42 -16.91 10.28
C THR A 100 -4.37 -15.88 9.84
N GLU A 101 -3.21 -16.33 9.38
CA GLU A 101 -2.14 -15.45 8.86
C GLU A 101 -2.60 -14.77 7.57
N CYS A 102 -3.18 -15.53 6.64
CA CYS A 102 -3.69 -15.03 5.37
C CYS A 102 -4.78 -13.97 5.59
N LEU A 103 -5.71 -14.23 6.52
CA LEU A 103 -6.82 -13.32 6.79
C LEU A 103 -6.33 -12.02 7.47
N GLY A 104 -5.33 -12.11 8.36
CA GLY A 104 -4.72 -10.93 8.98
C GLY A 104 -3.96 -10.07 7.99
N ILE A 105 -3.05 -10.67 7.21
CA ILE A 105 -2.24 -9.97 6.20
C ILE A 105 -3.13 -9.39 5.10
N GLY A 106 -4.10 -10.17 4.60
CA GLY A 106 -5.01 -9.73 3.55
C GLY A 106 -5.88 -8.55 3.98
N ARG A 107 -6.40 -8.56 5.21
CA ARG A 107 -7.14 -7.42 5.77
C ARG A 107 -6.26 -6.17 5.86
N PHE A 108 -5.04 -6.32 6.36
CA PHE A 108 -4.12 -5.19 6.50
C PHE A 108 -3.79 -4.56 5.15
N GLN A 109 -3.55 -5.38 4.12
CA GLN A 109 -3.32 -4.90 2.76
C GLN A 109 -4.57 -4.24 2.16
N LEU A 110 -5.76 -4.82 2.35
CA LEU A 110 -7.01 -4.24 1.88
C LEU A 110 -7.28 -2.86 2.48
N VAL A 111 -7.06 -2.69 3.79
CA VAL A 111 -7.18 -1.39 4.47
C VAL A 111 -6.16 -0.38 3.95
N GLY A 112 -4.93 -0.83 3.67
CA GLY A 112 -3.90 0.02 3.06
C GLY A 112 -4.30 0.51 1.66
N ILE A 113 -4.81 -0.37 0.81
CA ILE A 113 -5.24 -0.04 -0.56
C ILE A 113 -6.45 0.88 -0.52
N SER A 114 -7.46 0.59 0.31
CA SER A 114 -8.66 1.41 0.41
C SER A 114 -8.32 2.82 0.89
N GLY A 115 -7.47 2.96 1.91
CA GLY A 115 -6.97 4.25 2.39
C GLY A 115 -6.29 5.06 1.29
N MET A 116 -5.46 4.43 0.45
CA MET A 116 -4.85 5.10 -0.70
C MET A 116 -5.88 5.58 -1.72
N ILE A 117 -6.87 4.75 -2.05
CA ILE A 117 -7.93 5.10 -3.01
C ILE A 117 -8.70 6.33 -2.51
N TYR A 118 -9.11 6.35 -1.24
CA TYR A 118 -9.86 7.48 -0.68
C TYR A 118 -9.07 8.80 -0.73
N ILE A 119 -7.77 8.76 -0.40
CA ILE A 119 -6.92 9.96 -0.48
C ILE A 119 -6.72 10.40 -1.93
N HIS A 120 -6.57 9.47 -2.87
CA HIS A 120 -6.42 9.82 -4.28
C HIS A 120 -7.70 10.43 -4.86
N SER A 121 -8.87 9.87 -4.51
CA SER A 121 -10.17 10.45 -4.87
C SER A 121 -10.34 11.83 -4.27
N ALA A 122 -9.94 12.03 -3.01
CA ALA A 122 -9.97 13.33 -2.36
C ALA A 122 -9.10 14.38 -3.07
N LEU A 123 -7.90 13.99 -3.47
CA LEU A 123 -6.98 14.86 -4.21
C LEU A 123 -7.57 15.26 -5.57
N ALA A 124 -8.20 14.30 -6.27
CA ALA A 124 -8.88 14.56 -7.53
C ALA A 124 -10.07 15.52 -7.36
N CYS A 125 -10.87 15.35 -6.31
CA CYS A 125 -11.96 16.27 -5.97
C CYS A 125 -11.45 17.67 -5.63
N ASP A 126 -10.37 17.78 -4.85
CA ASP A 126 -9.74 19.07 -4.51
C ASP A 126 -9.24 19.81 -5.76
N GLY A 127 -8.58 19.09 -6.68
CA GLY A 127 -8.15 19.63 -7.97
C GLY A 127 -9.31 20.05 -8.89
N LEU A 128 -10.40 19.28 -8.90
CA LEU A 128 -11.60 19.62 -9.68
C LEU A 128 -12.28 20.89 -9.14
N LEU A 129 -12.41 21.01 -7.81
CA LEU A 129 -13.00 22.19 -7.17
C LEU A 129 -12.16 23.45 -7.41
N ALA A 130 -10.83 23.33 -7.36
CA ALA A 130 -9.93 24.43 -7.69
C ALA A 130 -10.09 24.91 -9.14
N THR A 131 -10.37 24.00 -10.07
CA THR A 131 -10.56 24.32 -11.50
C THR A 131 -11.93 24.95 -11.78
N LEU A 132 -13.00 24.44 -11.18
CA LEU A 132 -14.37 24.87 -11.48
C LEU A 132 -14.80 26.14 -10.72
N SER A 133 -14.21 26.45 -9.57
CA SER A 133 -14.67 27.58 -8.74
C SER A 133 -13.54 28.19 -7.88
N PRO A 134 -12.59 28.91 -8.49
CA PRO A 134 -11.43 29.47 -7.79
C PRO A 134 -11.83 30.46 -6.67
N ILE A 135 -12.93 31.21 -6.85
CA ILE A 135 -13.38 32.25 -5.90
C ILE A 135 -13.95 31.62 -4.61
N LYS A 136 -14.71 30.52 -4.72
CA LYS A 136 -15.27 29.81 -3.54
C LYS A 136 -14.24 28.94 -2.85
N TYR A 137 -13.24 28.44 -3.60
CA TYR A 137 -12.19 27.57 -3.09
C TYR A 137 -11.33 28.23 -2.00
N VAL A 138 -11.01 29.52 -2.15
CA VAL A 138 -10.28 30.31 -1.14
C VAL A 138 -11.03 30.37 0.21
N GLN A 139 -12.37 30.35 0.17
CA GLN A 139 -13.21 30.49 1.35
C GLN A 139 -13.47 29.17 2.09
N VAL A 140 -13.46 28.03 1.37
CA VAL A 140 -13.66 26.68 1.94
C VAL A 140 -12.35 26.04 2.43
N ARG A 141 -11.22 26.77 2.33
CA ARG A 141 -9.85 26.34 2.65
C ARG A 141 -9.70 25.61 3.99
N LYS A 142 -10.46 25.97 5.04
CA LYS A 142 -10.39 25.31 6.37
C LYS A 142 -11.31 24.10 6.53
N THR A 143 -12.43 24.06 5.80
CA THR A 143 -13.46 23.02 6.00
C THR A 143 -13.18 21.76 5.18
N GLY A 144 -12.51 21.89 4.03
CA GLY A 144 -12.18 20.77 3.14
C GLY A 144 -11.24 19.73 3.78
N ALA A 145 -10.17 20.19 4.45
CA ALA A 145 -9.22 19.30 5.13
C ALA A 145 -9.86 18.55 6.31
N ILE A 146 -10.78 19.19 7.04
CA ILE A 146 -11.48 18.59 8.18
C ILE A 146 -12.52 17.56 7.71
N CYS A 147 -13.30 17.86 6.67
CA CYS A 147 -14.21 16.88 6.08
C CYS A 147 -13.47 15.66 5.53
N LEU A 148 -12.29 15.85 4.93
CA LEU A 148 -11.51 14.75 4.38
C LEU A 148 -10.83 13.90 5.45
N ALA A 149 -10.33 14.51 6.52
CA ALA A 149 -9.86 13.79 7.70
C ALA A 149 -11.01 13.01 8.36
N LEU A 150 -12.22 13.59 8.43
CA LEU A 150 -13.41 12.91 8.95
C LEU A 150 -13.86 11.74 8.08
N ILE A 151 -13.87 11.88 6.75
CA ILE A 151 -14.21 10.79 5.82
C ILE A 151 -13.22 9.63 5.98
N VAL A 152 -11.92 9.91 5.98
CA VAL A 152 -10.87 8.89 6.19
C VAL A 152 -10.97 8.22 7.57
N ALA A 153 -11.31 8.98 8.62
CA ALA A 153 -11.51 8.44 9.97
C ALA A 153 -12.82 7.64 10.13
N SER A 154 -13.85 7.94 9.33
CA SER A 154 -15.16 7.26 9.40
C SER A 154 -15.27 5.97 8.57
N LEU A 155 -14.28 5.71 7.69
CA LEU A 155 -14.24 4.52 6.84
C LEU A 155 -13.34 3.40 7.37
N ASN A 156 -12.80 3.56 8.59
CA ASN A 156 -11.99 2.57 9.31
C ASN A 156 -12.66 2.23 10.65
#